data_AF-A0AAE3I7B4-F1
#
_entry.id   AF-A0AAE3I7B4-F1
#
_cell.length_a   1.000
_cell.length_b   1.000
_cell.length_c   1.000
_cell.angle_alpha   90.00
_cell.angle_beta   90.00
_cell.angle_gamma   90.00
#
_symmetry.space_group_name_H-M   'P 1'
#
loop_
_entity.id
_entity.type
_entity.pdbx_description
1 polymer ?
#
loop_
_entity_poly.entity_id
_entity_poly.type
_entity_poly.pdbx_seq_one_letter_code
_entity_poly.pdbx_strand_id
1 'polypeptide(L)'
;MNHATDKTSFLCTLPGAAKGMAYSITVGFIHDGQPNCVQFTSFVGEGRRSFRLLASARDLASAATGGIETLCRLAIGQVIRDSLYAKTAQGDHTLDMHVQPWQGDLKPAGSRGAQRPLRSHSLVRG
;
A
#
# COMPACT_ATOMS: atom_id res chain seq x y z
N MET A 1 16.59 18.62 -2.78
CA MET A 1 15.11 18.68 -2.80
C MET A 1 14.65 17.23 -2.91
N ASN A 2 14.16 16.66 -1.80
CA ASN A 2 13.96 15.21 -1.68
C ASN A 2 12.95 14.74 -2.71
N HIS A 3 13.37 13.74 -3.50
CA HIS A 3 12.58 13.03 -4.48
C HIS A 3 11.50 12.25 -3.74
N ALA A 4 10.43 12.95 -3.32
CA ALA A 4 9.21 12.35 -2.80
C ALA A 4 8.70 11.44 -3.90
N THR A 5 8.99 10.17 -3.72
CA THR A 5 8.74 9.14 -4.70
C THR A 5 7.22 9.07 -4.85
N ASP A 6 6.72 9.48 -6.02
CA ASP A 6 5.30 9.53 -6.47
C ASP A 6 4.61 8.15 -6.49
N LYS A 7 5.13 7.19 -5.73
CA LYS A 7 4.66 5.82 -5.70
C LYS A 7 3.48 5.76 -4.74
N THR A 8 2.31 5.59 -5.31
CA THR A 8 1.05 5.35 -4.60
C THR A 8 0.84 3.86 -4.30
N SER A 9 1.79 3.00 -4.65
CA SER A 9 1.67 1.54 -4.49
C SER A 9 2.95 0.93 -3.94
N PHE A 10 2.79 -0.01 -3.00
CA PHE A 10 3.87 -0.68 -2.27
C PHE A 10 3.60 -2.18 -2.14
N LEU A 11 4.63 -2.94 -1.80
CA LEU A 11 4.60 -4.35 -1.48
C LEU A 11 5.17 -4.50 -0.06
N CYS A 12 4.48 -5.27 0.77
CA CYS A 12 4.97 -5.66 2.08
C CYS A 12 4.62 -7.12 2.38
N THR A 13 5.36 -7.72 3.31
CA THR A 13 5.02 -9.05 3.85
C THR A 13 4.59 -8.88 5.30
N LEU A 14 3.36 -9.27 5.63
CA LEU A 14 2.82 -9.12 6.97
C LEU A 14 3.06 -10.38 7.81
N PRO A 15 3.61 -10.25 9.03
CA PRO A 15 3.69 -11.36 9.98
C PRO A 15 2.28 -11.62 10.54
N GLY A 16 1.73 -12.81 10.32
CA GLY A 16 0.42 -13.17 10.92
C GLY A 16 -0.41 -14.17 10.15
N ALA A 17 -0.16 -14.37 8.86
CA ALA A 17 -0.95 -15.30 8.07
C ALA A 17 -0.10 -16.53 7.67
N ALA A 18 -0.14 -17.57 8.53
CA ALA A 18 0.38 -18.95 8.42
C ALA A 18 1.80 -19.23 7.87
N LYS A 19 2.46 -18.30 7.15
CA LYS A 19 3.83 -18.35 6.60
C LYS A 19 4.37 -16.95 6.20
N GLY A 20 3.70 -15.88 6.62
CA GLY A 20 3.92 -14.53 6.09
C GLY A 20 3.22 -14.39 4.73
N MET A 21 2.29 -13.44 4.63
CA MET A 21 1.57 -13.18 3.37
C MET A 21 2.06 -11.89 2.75
N ALA A 22 2.36 -11.95 1.45
CA ALA A 22 2.65 -10.77 0.66
C ALA A 22 1.34 -10.02 0.34
N TYR A 23 1.37 -8.71 0.55
CA TYR A 23 0.30 -7.78 0.22
C TYR A 23 0.82 -6.72 -0.75
N SER A 24 0.00 -6.44 -1.75
CA SER A 24 0.06 -5.20 -2.51
C SER A 24 -0.76 -4.14 -1.79
N ILE A 25 -0.10 -3.04 -1.46
CA ILE A 25 -0.70 -1.86 -0.86
C ILE A 25 -0.90 -0.81 -1.96
N THR A 26 -2.08 -0.22 -2.02
CA THR A 26 -2.37 0.90 -2.92
C THR A 26 -3.04 2.01 -2.13
N VAL A 27 -2.55 3.24 -2.29
CA VAL A 27 -3.09 4.43 -1.64
C VAL A 27 -4.06 5.12 -2.59
N GLY A 28 -5.27 5.38 -2.11
CA GLY A 28 -6.28 6.15 -2.83
C GLY A 28 -6.41 7.56 -2.28
N PHE A 29 -6.87 8.46 -3.14
CA PHE A 29 -6.93 9.90 -2.90
C PHE A 29 -8.36 10.39 -3.11
N ILE A 30 -8.83 11.30 -2.26
CA ILE A 30 -10.12 12.00 -2.51
C ILE A 30 -9.87 13.19 -3.44
N HIS A 31 -8.78 13.92 -3.20
CA HIS A 31 -8.34 15.08 -3.98
C HIS A 31 -6.85 14.96 -4.31
N ASP A 32 -6.39 15.74 -5.28
CA ASP A 32 -4.97 15.83 -5.61
C ASP A 32 -4.15 16.17 -4.34
N GLY A 33 -3.19 15.32 -3.99
CA GLY A 33 -2.37 15.47 -2.79
C GLY A 33 -3.03 15.11 -1.44
N GLN A 34 -4.28 14.65 -1.40
CA GLN A 34 -4.95 14.20 -0.16
C GLN A 34 -5.21 12.69 -0.15
N PRO A 35 -4.26 11.89 0.37
CA PRO A 35 -4.49 10.46 0.53
C PRO A 35 -5.55 10.22 1.61
N ASN A 36 -6.52 9.38 1.28
CA ASN A 36 -7.65 9.06 2.16
C ASN A 36 -7.75 7.58 2.48
N CYS A 37 -7.20 6.70 1.65
CA CYS A 37 -7.35 5.28 1.90
C CYS A 37 -6.10 4.48 1.57
N VAL A 38 -5.94 3.37 2.27
CA VAL A 38 -4.88 2.40 2.04
C VAL A 38 -5.55 1.04 1.84
N GLN A 39 -5.49 0.53 0.61
CA GLN A 39 -6.04 -0.76 0.23
C GLN A 39 -4.95 -1.82 0.28
N PHE A 40 -5.26 -2.93 0.94
CA PHE A 40 -4.44 -4.13 0.99
C PHE A 40 -5.07 -5.18 0.08
N THR A 41 -4.26 -5.77 -0.80
CA THR A 41 -4.68 -6.87 -1.68
C THR A 41 -3.65 -7.98 -1.63
N SER A 42 -4.05 -9.19 -1.27
CA SER A 42 -3.21 -10.38 -1.40
C SER A 42 -3.74 -11.30 -2.49
N PHE A 43 -2.81 -11.82 -3.27
CA PHE A 43 -3.04 -12.83 -4.31
C PHE A 43 -2.49 -14.21 -3.90
N VAL A 44 -1.99 -14.34 -2.66
CA VAL A 44 -1.35 -15.57 -2.16
C VAL A 44 -2.34 -16.31 -1.25
N GLY A 45 -2.61 -17.59 -1.54
CA GLY A 45 -3.50 -18.47 -0.75
C GLY A 45 -4.84 -18.78 -1.42
N GLU A 46 -5.82 -19.23 -0.63
CA GLU A 46 -7.20 -19.52 -1.09
C GLU A 46 -7.96 -18.21 -1.41
N GLY A 47 -7.78 -17.72 -2.63
CA GLY A 47 -8.56 -16.62 -3.20
C GLY A 47 -8.00 -15.21 -2.97
N ARG A 48 -8.50 -14.25 -3.76
CA ARG A 48 -8.14 -12.83 -3.66
C ARG A 48 -8.74 -12.25 -2.39
N ARG A 49 -7.89 -11.83 -1.45
CA ARG A 49 -8.31 -11.14 -0.22
C ARG A 49 -7.96 -9.66 -0.35
N SER A 50 -8.95 -8.81 -0.18
CA SER A 50 -8.75 -7.36 -0.18
C SER A 50 -9.56 -6.70 0.91
N PHE A 51 -8.97 -5.70 1.55
CA PHE A 51 -9.63 -4.84 2.55
C PHE A 51 -8.99 -3.45 2.52
N ARG A 52 -9.67 -2.45 3.07
CA ARG A 52 -9.22 -1.05 3.02
C ARG A 52 -9.24 -0.43 4.40
N LEU A 53 -8.29 0.49 4.62
CA LEU A 53 -8.29 1.41 5.74
C LEU A 53 -8.56 2.83 5.22
N LEU A 54 -9.50 3.53 5.83
CA LEU A 54 -9.94 4.88 5.46
C LEU A 54 -9.50 5.87 6.54
N ALA A 55 -8.75 6.90 6.17
CA ALA A 55 -8.51 8.05 7.02
C ALA A 55 -9.85 8.74 7.32
N SER A 56 -10.05 9.18 8.56
CA SER A 56 -11.21 9.98 8.88
C SER A 56 -11.07 11.37 8.26
N ALA A 57 -12.19 12.07 8.02
CA ALA A 57 -12.16 13.44 7.49
C ALA A 57 -11.31 14.40 8.34
N ARG A 58 -11.19 14.14 9.65
CA ARG A 58 -10.38 14.93 10.57
C ARG A 58 -8.88 14.67 10.40
N ASP A 59 -8.52 13.50 9.90
CA ASP A 59 -7.13 13.02 9.79
C ASP A 59 -6.53 13.24 8.40
N LEU A 60 -7.33 13.64 7.41
CA LEU A 60 -6.90 13.87 6.03
C LEU A 60 -5.71 14.83 5.92
N ALA A 61 -5.72 15.91 6.69
CA ALA A 61 -4.64 16.89 6.69
C ALA A 61 -3.32 16.31 7.26
N SER A 62 -3.43 15.52 8.33
CA SER A 62 -2.27 14.83 8.93
C SER A 62 -1.73 13.74 8.01
N ALA A 63 -2.61 13.00 7.33
CA ALA A 63 -2.24 12.00 6.33
C ALA A 63 -1.50 12.64 5.13
N ALA A 64 -1.96 13.80 4.66
CA ALA A 64 -1.31 14.55 3.59
C ALA A 64 0.08 15.07 4.02
N THR A 65 0.21 15.53 5.27
CA THR A 65 1.47 16.09 5.80
C THR A 65 2.54 15.02 6.04
N GLY A 66 2.14 13.84 6.53
CA GLY A 66 3.06 12.73 6.81
C GLY A 66 3.62 12.03 5.56
N GLY A 67 2.99 12.22 4.40
CA GLY A 67 3.37 11.58 3.15
C GLY A 67 2.87 10.13 3.01
N ILE A 68 2.90 9.63 1.78
CA ILE A 68 2.31 8.33 1.39
C ILE A 68 2.96 7.17 2.14
N GLU A 69 4.29 7.16 2.28
CA GLU A 69 4.99 6.06 2.96
C GLU A 69 4.61 5.97 4.44
N THR A 70 4.55 7.11 5.14
CA THR A 70 4.14 7.18 6.55
C THR A 70 2.73 6.64 6.73
N LEU A 71 1.81 7.03 5.83
CA LEU A 71 0.45 6.52 5.84
C LEU A 71 0.39 4.99 5.67
N CYS A 72 1.15 4.45 4.72
CA CYS A 72 1.28 3.01 4.52
C CYS A 72 1.81 2.32 5.80
N ARG A 73 2.84 2.87 6.43
CA ARG A 73 3.43 2.30 7.65
C ARG A 73 2.44 2.31 8.82
N LEU A 74 1.66 3.38 9.00
CA LEU A 74 0.59 3.45 10.01
C LEU A 74 -0.47 2.38 9.74
N ALA A 75 -0.95 2.29 8.50
CA ALA A 75 -1.95 1.31 8.11
C ALA A 75 -1.46 -0.12 8.35
N ILE A 76 -0.20 -0.43 8.00
CA ILE A 76 0.39 -1.75 8.25
C ILE A 76 0.45 -2.04 9.76
N GLY A 77 0.89 -1.07 10.56
CA GLY A 77 0.93 -1.19 12.02
C GLY A 77 -0.44 -1.57 12.58
N GLN A 78 -1.50 -0.94 12.08
CA GLN A 78 -2.86 -1.22 12.51
C GLN A 78 -3.33 -2.61 12.07
N VAL A 79 -3.03 -2.99 10.83
CA VAL A 79 -3.37 -4.32 10.30
C VAL A 79 -2.76 -5.44 11.16
N ILE A 80 -1.52 -5.25 11.61
CA ILE A 80 -0.84 -6.21 12.50
C ILE A 80 -1.48 -6.18 13.90
N ARG A 81 -1.64 -4.99 14.50
CA ARG A 81 -2.23 -4.81 15.84
C ARG A 81 -3.63 -5.44 15.95
N ASP A 82 -4.49 -5.16 14.98
CA ASP A 82 -5.91 -5.51 15.02
C ASP A 82 -6.23 -6.81 14.25
N SER A 83 -5.19 -7.44 13.67
CA SER A 83 -5.26 -8.63 12.83
C SER A 83 -6.30 -8.52 11.70
N LEU A 84 -6.32 -7.37 11.01
CA LEU A 84 -7.34 -7.05 9.99
C LEU A 84 -7.30 -8.00 8.78
N TYR A 85 -6.14 -8.64 8.54
CA TYR A 85 -5.99 -9.70 7.53
C TYR A 85 -6.90 -10.91 7.76
N ALA A 86 -7.40 -11.12 8.99
CA ALA A 86 -8.36 -12.18 9.33
C ALA A 86 -9.82 -11.69 9.26
N LYS A 87 -10.04 -10.37 9.12
CA LYS A 87 -11.35 -9.71 9.19
C LYS A 87 -11.79 -9.13 7.84
N THR A 88 -11.28 -9.64 6.73
CA THR A 88 -11.52 -9.07 5.39
C THR A 88 -12.98 -9.06 4.96
N ALA A 89 -13.85 -9.85 5.61
CA ALA A 89 -15.29 -9.85 5.36
C ALA A 89 -16.05 -8.70 6.06
N GLN A 90 -15.39 -7.94 6.96
CA GLN A 90 -16.02 -6.88 7.76
C GLN A 90 -16.09 -5.52 7.03
N GLY A 91 -15.59 -5.45 5.79
CA GLY A 91 -15.64 -4.24 4.98
C GLY A 91 -14.45 -3.31 5.20
N ASP A 92 -14.68 -2.00 5.06
CA ASP A 92 -13.65 -0.97 5.23
C ASP A 92 -13.46 -0.62 6.70
N HIS A 93 -12.20 -0.42 7.12
CA HIS A 93 -11.84 -0.06 8.48
C HIS A 93 -11.41 1.40 8.57
N THR A 94 -11.58 2.05 9.72
CA THR A 94 -11.04 3.40 9.95
C THR A 94 -9.56 3.32 10.33
N LEU A 95 -8.74 4.14 9.68
CA LEU A 95 -7.32 4.29 9.98
C LEU A 95 -7.14 5.06 11.28
N ASP A 96 -6.42 4.48 12.22
CA ASP A 96 -6.04 5.07 13.49
C ASP A 96 -4.65 5.72 13.36
N MET A 97 -4.63 7.06 13.33
CA MET A 97 -3.40 7.85 13.18
C MET A 97 -2.49 7.81 14.40
N HIS A 98 -2.95 7.25 15.53
CA HIS A 98 -2.17 7.11 16.76
C HIS A 98 -1.45 5.75 16.84
N VAL A 99 -1.65 4.87 15.87
CA VAL A 99 -0.92 3.60 15.78
C VAL A 99 0.56 3.85 15.56
N GLN A 100 1.41 3.01 16.15
CA GLN A 100 2.84 3.06 15.86
C GLN A 100 3.11 2.66 14.39
N PRO A 101 3.86 3.49 13.62
CA PRO A 101 4.25 3.14 12.26
C PRO A 101 5.03 1.84 12.22
N TRP A 102 4.68 0.96 11.30
CA TRP A 102 5.43 -0.27 11.09
C TRP A 102 6.82 0.00 10.50
N GLN A 103 7.85 -0.58 11.13
CA GLN A 103 9.26 -0.39 10.78
C GLN A 103 9.82 -1.50 9.87
N GLY A 104 8.99 -2.42 9.38
CA GLY A 104 9.44 -3.47 8.49
C GLY A 104 9.71 -2.99 7.06
N ASP A 105 10.05 -3.98 6.22
CA ASP A 105 10.43 -3.76 4.82
C ASP A 105 9.21 -3.42 3.96
N LEU A 106 9.20 -2.20 3.43
CA LEU A 106 8.14 -1.66 2.58
C LEU A 106 8.76 -1.31 1.22
N LYS A 107 8.47 -2.13 0.19
CA LYS A 107 9.06 -1.95 -1.14
C LYS A 107 8.08 -1.21 -2.06
N PRO A 108 8.47 -0.13 -2.74
CA PRO A 108 7.59 0.49 -3.75
C PRO A 108 7.27 -0.50 -4.88
N ALA A 109 5.98 -0.63 -5.19
CA ALA A 109 5.52 -1.49 -6.28
C ALA A 109 5.95 -0.87 -7.61
N GLY A 110 6.54 -1.69 -8.49
CA GLY A 110 7.08 -1.21 -9.76
C GLY A 110 8.50 -0.64 -9.69
N SER A 111 9.25 -0.84 -8.60
CA SER A 111 10.73 -0.77 -8.63
C SER A 111 11.35 -1.98 -9.31
N ARG A 112 10.76 -2.44 -10.43
CA ARG A 112 11.61 -2.95 -11.51
C ARG A 112 12.26 -1.71 -12.07
N GLY A 113 13.59 -1.66 -12.08
CA GLY A 113 14.31 -0.61 -12.79
C GLY A 113 13.70 -0.39 -14.17
N ALA A 114 13.86 0.81 -14.70
CA ALA A 114 13.53 1.16 -16.08
C ALA A 114 14.35 0.33 -17.09
N GLN A 115 14.22 -0.98 -17.06
CA GLN A 115 14.62 -1.92 -18.08
C GLN A 115 13.35 -2.66 -18.50
N ARG A 116 12.39 -1.89 -19.04
CA ARG A 116 11.77 -2.38 -20.27
C ARG A 116 12.93 -2.46 -21.26
N PRO A 117 13.30 -3.63 -21.82
CA PRO A 117 13.89 -3.58 -23.14
C PRO A 117 12.84 -2.84 -23.96
N LEU A 118 13.18 -1.66 -24.47
CA LEU A 118 12.53 -1.16 -25.67
C LEU A 118 12.52 -2.36 -26.61
N ARG A 119 11.34 -2.88 -26.92
CA ARG A 119 11.20 -3.77 -28.06
C ARG A 119 11.62 -2.90 -29.24
N SER A 120 12.91 -2.97 -29.59
CA SER A 120 13.36 -2.56 -30.90
C SER A 120 12.58 -3.42 -31.86
N HIS A 121 11.51 -2.88 -32.41
CA HIS A 121 10.97 -3.36 -33.66
C HIS A 121 12.10 -3.14 -34.68
N SER A 122 12.98 -4.14 -34.81
CA SER A 122 13.73 -4.32 -36.04
C SER A 122 12.68 -4.54 -37.12
N LEU A 123 12.36 -3.46 -37.83
CA LEU A 123 11.74 -3.52 -39.13
C LEU A 123 12.68 -4.32 -40.04
N VAL A 124 12.45 -5.62 -40.11
CA VAL A 124 13.00 -6.47 -41.14
C VAL A 124 12.20 -6.23 -42.42
N ARG A 125 12.81 -5.43 -43.28
CA ARG A 125 12.96 -5.65 -44.73
C ARG A 125 11.70 -5.90 -45.59
N GLY A 126 11.45 -4.96 -46.49
CA GLY A 126 10.98 -5.19 -47.86
C GLY A 126 11.91 -4.45 -48.79
#